data_AF-A0A1H3LD18-F1
#
_entry.id   AF-A0A1H3LD18-F1
#
_cell.length_a   1.000
_cell.length_b   1.000
_cell.length_c   1.000
_cell.angle_alpha   90.00
_cell.angle_beta   90.00
_cell.angle_gamma   90.00
#
_symmetry.space_group_name_H-M   'P 1'
#
loop_
_entity.id
_entity.type
_entity.pdbx_description
1 polymer ?
#
loop_
_entity_poly.entity_id
_entity_poly.type
_entity_poly.pdbx_seq_one_letter_code
_entity_poly.pdbx_strand_id
1 'polypeptide(L)'
;LDVPPTLARTLRSTNAIESMISICRNHSANVKRWRDGQMALRWCAAGMVEAGKQFRRVNGHLHLPKLRAALDAEIAGTVGSTVQDEEVVAA
;
A
#
# COMPACT_ATOMS: atom_id res chain seq x y z
N LEU A 1 0.91 -14.34 -14.18
CA LEU A 1 0.76 -12.87 -14.34
C LEU A 1 1.69 -12.22 -15.39
N ASP A 2 2.74 -12.89 -15.90
CA ASP A 2 3.61 -12.38 -17.00
C ASP A 2 4.05 -10.91 -16.82
N VAL A 3 4.67 -10.62 -15.68
CA VAL A 3 5.07 -9.26 -15.32
C VAL A 3 6.35 -8.89 -16.08
N PRO A 4 6.38 -7.78 -16.85
CA PRO A 4 7.58 -7.35 -17.56
C PRO A 4 8.76 -7.12 -16.60
N PRO A 5 10.01 -7.46 -16.98
CA PRO A 5 11.17 -7.34 -16.09
C PRO A 5 11.39 -5.93 -15.52
N THR A 6 10.99 -4.90 -16.27
CA THR A 6 11.06 -3.49 -15.85
C THR A 6 10.12 -3.20 -14.68
N LEU A 7 8.89 -3.72 -14.73
CA LEU A 7 7.89 -3.59 -13.67
C LEU A 7 8.21 -4.52 -12.49
N ALA A 8 8.66 -5.74 -12.77
CA ALA A 8 9.06 -6.72 -11.76
C ALA A 8 10.17 -6.19 -10.83
N ARG A 9 11.10 -5.37 -11.35
CA ARG A 9 12.16 -4.75 -10.53
C ARG A 9 11.60 -3.92 -9.37
N THR A 10 10.56 -3.12 -9.62
CA THR A 10 9.92 -2.31 -8.56
C THR A 10 9.07 -3.19 -7.64
N LEU A 11 8.26 -4.10 -8.21
CA LEU A 11 7.33 -4.93 -7.45
C LEU A 11 8.00 -6.02 -6.60
N ARG A 12 9.24 -6.41 -6.91
CA ARG A 12 10.01 -7.38 -6.10
C ARG A 12 10.41 -6.84 -4.72
N SER A 13 10.38 -5.53 -4.54
CA SER A 13 10.75 -4.88 -3.28
C SER A 13 9.56 -4.22 -2.62
N THR A 14 9.61 -4.13 -1.29
CA THR A 14 8.68 -3.35 -0.46
C THR A 14 9.14 -1.89 -0.28
N ASN A 15 10.24 -1.50 -0.94
CA ASN A 15 10.91 -0.21 -0.73
C ASN A 15 9.98 1.00 -0.81
N ALA A 16 9.03 1.03 -1.74
CA ALA A 16 8.09 2.16 -1.87
C ALA A 16 7.22 2.33 -0.61
N ILE A 17 6.75 1.20 -0.06
CA ILE A 17 5.93 1.18 1.16
C ILE A 17 6.80 1.50 2.37
N GLU A 18 7.93 0.82 2.51
CA GLU A 18 8.81 1.00 3.67
C GLU A 18 9.40 2.41 3.74
N SER A 19 9.78 2.98 2.59
CA SER A 19 10.30 4.35 2.51
C SER A 19 9.25 5.37 2.91
N MET A 20 8.00 5.22 2.44
CA MET A 20 6.87 6.07 2.86
C MET A 20 6.68 6.03 4.38
N ILE A 21 6.60 4.82 4.95
CA ILE A 21 6.33 4.64 6.38
C ILE A 21 7.51 5.16 7.21
N SER A 22 8.75 4.97 6.74
CA SER A 22 9.95 5.55 7.35
C SER A 22 9.86 7.08 7.43
N ILE A 23 9.45 7.75 6.34
CA ILE A 23 9.26 9.21 6.32
C ILE A 23 8.15 9.63 7.29
N CYS A 24 7.02 8.91 7.31
CA CYS A 24 5.94 9.19 8.27
C CYS A 24 6.41 9.09 9.73
N ARG A 25 7.20 8.05 10.05
CA ARG A 25 7.80 7.88 11.37
C ARG A 25 8.73 9.03 11.72
N ASN A 26 9.64 9.39 10.82
CA ASN A 26 10.57 10.51 11.01
C ASN A 26 9.82 11.84 11.22
N HIS A 27 8.77 12.08 10.46
CA HIS A 27 7.97 13.30 10.57
C HIS A 27 7.29 13.41 11.95
N SER A 28 6.84 12.28 12.51
CA SER A 28 6.21 12.23 13.83
C SER A 28 7.17 12.07 15.02
N ALA A 29 8.48 11.87 14.78
CA ALA A 29 9.44 11.46 15.82
C ALA A 29 9.60 12.46 16.98
N ASN A 30 9.34 13.75 16.71
CA ASN A 30 9.45 14.81 17.70
C ASN A 30 8.16 15.08 18.48
N VAL A 31 7.06 14.41 18.14
CA VAL A 31 5.79 14.56 18.86
C VAL A 31 5.90 13.91 20.23
N LYS A 32 5.95 14.72 21.29
CA LYS A 32 6.04 14.24 22.68
C LYS A 32 4.69 14.09 23.38
N ARG A 33 3.64 14.73 22.86
CA ARG A 33 2.30 14.74 23.47
C ARG A 33 1.24 14.47 22.41
N TRP A 34 0.80 13.21 22.35
CA TRP A 34 -0.31 12.79 21.51
C TRP A 34 -1.64 13.10 22.21
N ARG A 35 -2.61 13.67 21.48
CA ARG A 35 -3.91 14.05 22.03
C ARG A 35 -4.98 13.01 21.76
N ASP A 36 -5.06 12.54 20.53
CA ASP A 36 -6.08 11.62 20.05
C ASP A 36 -5.62 10.92 18.76
N GLY A 37 -6.44 9.98 18.27
CA GLY A 37 -6.18 9.29 16.99
C GLY A 37 -6.23 10.23 15.78
N GLN A 38 -7.00 11.32 15.85
CA GLN A 38 -7.07 12.30 14.76
C GLN A 38 -5.75 13.07 14.58
N MET A 39 -5.05 13.35 15.68
CA MET A 39 -3.71 13.90 15.67
C MET A 39 -2.71 12.93 15.01
N ALA A 40 -2.79 11.63 15.33
CA ALA A 40 -1.96 10.60 14.69
C ALA A 40 -2.20 10.53 13.17
N LEU A 41 -3.47 10.55 12.75
CA LEU A 41 -3.83 10.56 11.33
C LEU A 41 -3.31 11.81 10.61
N ARG A 42 -3.38 12.99 11.22
CA ARG A 42 -2.84 14.24 10.63
C ARG A 42 -1.32 14.20 10.48
N TRP A 43 -0.59 13.70 11.47
CA TRP A 43 0.87 13.53 11.37
C TRP A 43 1.26 12.49 10.31
N CYS A 44 0.50 11.39 10.21
CA CYS A 44 0.68 10.39 9.17
C CYS A 44 0.44 10.99 7.77
N ALA A 45 -0.67 11.70 7.58
CA ALA A 45 -0.99 12.39 6.33
C ALA A 45 0.08 13.43 5.95
N ALA A 46 0.56 14.23 6.90
CA ALA A 46 1.65 15.17 6.67
C ALA A 46 2.95 14.46 6.25
N GLY A 47 3.27 13.33 6.89
CA GLY A 47 4.37 12.46 6.50
C GLY A 47 4.22 11.87 5.09
N MET A 48 3.01 11.47 4.70
CA MET A 48 2.72 10.96 3.35
C MET A 48 2.84 12.05 2.28
N VAL A 49 2.39 13.28 2.58
CA VAL A 49 2.57 14.44 1.69
C VAL A 49 4.05 14.72 1.47
N GLU A 50 4.87 14.66 2.52
CA GLU A 50 6.32 14.83 2.40
C GLU A 50 6.98 13.69 1.62
N ALA A 51 6.59 12.44 1.88
CA ALA A 51 7.08 11.28 1.13
C ALA A 51 6.78 11.38 -0.37
N GLY A 52 5.59 11.91 -0.72
CA GLY A 52 5.17 12.10 -2.11
C GLY A 52 6.12 12.98 -2.93
N LYS A 53 6.80 13.96 -2.31
CA LYS A 53 7.78 14.82 -2.99
C LYS A 53 9.02 14.05 -3.49
N GLN A 54 9.31 12.91 -2.89
CA GLN A 54 10.50 12.10 -3.17
C GLN A 54 10.21 10.93 -4.12
N PHE A 55 8.94 10.59 -4.32
CA PHE A 55 8.55 9.46 -5.16
C PHE A 55 8.81 9.72 -6.64
N ARG A 56 9.27 8.65 -7.28
CA ARG A 56 9.47 8.59 -8.72
C ARG A 56 8.41 7.71 -9.33
N ARG A 57 8.17 7.90 -10.62
CA ARG A 57 7.26 7.07 -11.40
C ARG A 57 7.74 5.60 -11.36
N VAL A 58 6.79 4.67 -11.24
CA VAL A 58 7.09 3.23 -11.22
C VAL A 58 7.74 2.81 -12.54
N ASN A 59 8.79 1.98 -12.46
CA ASN A 59 9.42 1.43 -13.65
C ASN A 59 8.41 0.56 -14.42
N GLY A 60 8.31 0.75 -15.73
CA GLY A 60 7.34 0.02 -16.53
C GLY A 60 5.87 0.32 -16.18
N HIS A 61 5.56 1.50 -15.60
CA HIS A 61 4.19 1.87 -15.20
C HIS A 61 3.13 1.74 -16.30
N LEU A 62 3.50 1.81 -17.58
CA LEU A 62 2.60 1.56 -18.72
C LEU A 62 2.03 0.14 -18.73
N HIS A 63 2.67 -0.81 -18.06
CA HIS A 63 2.21 -2.20 -17.96
C HIS A 63 1.29 -2.44 -16.75
N LEU A 64 1.12 -1.46 -15.87
CA LEU A 64 0.25 -1.59 -14.68
C LEU A 64 -1.21 -1.92 -15.03
N PRO A 65 -1.84 -1.33 -16.07
CA PRO A 65 -3.21 -1.71 -16.44
C PRO A 65 -3.34 -3.19 -16.85
N LYS A 66 -2.36 -3.73 -17.61
CA LYS A 66 -2.34 -5.15 -17.99
C LYS A 66 -2.21 -6.05 -16.76
N LEU A 67 -1.31 -5.69 -15.84
CA LEU A 67 -1.15 -6.42 -14.58
C LEU A 67 -2.43 -6.37 -13.74
N ARG A 68 -3.09 -5.22 -13.66
CA ARG A 68 -4.34 -5.07 -12.93
C ARG A 68 -5.44 -5.99 -13.47
N ALA A 69 -5.65 -6.02 -14.78
CA ALA A 69 -6.64 -6.91 -15.41
C ALA A 69 -6.33 -8.39 -15.13
N ALA A 70 -5.05 -8.78 -15.19
CA ALA A 70 -4.64 -10.15 -14.88
C ALA A 70 -4.88 -10.52 -13.40
N LEU A 71 -4.63 -9.59 -12.47
CA LEU A 71 -4.93 -9.78 -11.05
C LEU A 71 -6.43 -9.86 -10.78
N ASP A 72 -7.23 -8.99 -11.39
CA ASP A 72 -8.69 -9.00 -11.21
C ASP A 72 -9.29 -10.33 -11.74
N ALA A 73 -8.80 -10.85 -12.87
CA ALA A 73 -9.22 -12.15 -13.40
C ALA A 73 -8.83 -13.31 -12.47
N GLU A 74 -7.61 -13.28 -11.92
CA GLU A 74 -7.14 -14.28 -10.95
C GLU A 74 -7.97 -14.25 -9.66
N ILE A 75 -8.22 -13.06 -9.12
CA ILE A 75 -9.04 -12.87 -7.93
C ILE A 75 -10.47 -13.34 -8.18
N ALA A 76 -11.08 -12.99 -9.31
CA ALA A 76 -12.42 -13.44 -9.65
C ALA A 76 -12.51 -14.98 -9.77
N GLY A 77 -11.46 -15.62 -10.30
CA GLY A 77 -11.36 -17.09 -10.33
C GLY A 77 -11.13 -17.72 -8.96
N THR A 78 -10.45 -17.02 -8.05
CA THR A 78 -10.09 -17.52 -6.71
C THR A 78 -11.21 -17.30 -5.68
N VAL A 79 -11.88 -16.16 -5.72
CA VAL A 79 -12.92 -15.75 -4.75
C VAL A 79 -14.20 -16.57 -4.87
N GLY A 80 -14.41 -17.29 -5.99
CA GLY A 80 -15.49 -18.26 -6.11
C GLY A 80 -15.39 -19.48 -5.19
N SER A 81 -14.29 -19.68 -4.46
CA SER A 81 -14.02 -20.93 -3.72
C SER A 81 -14.15 -20.84 -2.19
N THR A 82 -14.15 -19.67 -1.55
CA THR A 82 -14.21 -19.58 -0.08
C THR A 82 -14.95 -18.33 0.42
N VAL A 83 -16.28 -18.39 0.44
CA VAL A 83 -17.06 -17.54 1.36
C VAL A 83 -17.16 -18.31 2.67
N GLN A 84 -16.48 -17.85 3.72
CA GLN A 84 -16.74 -18.33 5.08
C GLN A 84 -17.87 -17.49 5.66
N ASP A 85 -19.11 -17.95 5.45
CA ASP A 85 -20.34 -17.42 6.08
C ASP A 85 -20.48 -17.94 7.52
N GLU A 86 -19.46 -17.80 8.36
CA GLU A 86 -19.64 -18.07 9.80
C GLU A 86 -20.25 -16.82 10.47
N GLU A 87 -21.54 -16.91 10.77
CA GLU A 87 -22.28 -15.94 11.57
C GLU A 87 -21.72 -15.93 13.00
N VAL A 88 -20.95 -14.88 13.33
CA VAL A 88 -20.36 -14.73 14.66
C VAL A 88 -21.46 -14.32 15.65
N VAL A 89 -21.96 -15.29 16.41
CA VAL A 89 -22.80 -15.03 17.59
C VAL A 89 -21.92 -14.47 18.71
N ALA A 90 -22.11 -13.18 19.01
CA ALA A 90 -21.49 -12.54 20.17
C ALA A 90 -22.14 -13.05 21.47
N ALA A 91 -21.31 -13.51 22.41
CA ALA A 91 -21.69 -13.85 23.79
C ALA A 91 -21.37 -12.68 24.74
#